data_AF-A0A1A2MXW9-F1
#
_entry.id   AF-A0A1A2MXW9-F1
#
_cell.length_a   1.000
_cell.length_b   1.000
_cell.length_c   1.000
_cell.angle_alpha   90.00
_cell.angle_beta   90.00
_cell.angle_gamma   90.00
#
_symmetry.space_group_name_H-M   'P 1'
#
loop_
_entity.id
_entity.type
_entity.pdbx_description
1 polymer ?
#
loop_
_entity_poly.entity_id
_entity_poly.type
_entity_poly.pdbx_seq_one_letter_code
_entity_poly.pdbx_strand_id
1 'polypeptide(L)'
;MRAVRRGDADVAIAGGYDDATSWWSMTLLDRLGLLTTRNDRGHGAYRPYDRGRDGGLPGEGAALLVLEEKQAALDRGARIYAELSGYGAGHDARTPPAADPEGRGLARAVRRSLDDARLAADDLGYVAADGSGTRLGDAGEAAALRAALGPAVRSVPVSCVKPQTGHLVGGGGALNAAVAALALYHGSVPATLNLDDPDPACDLNHVRGSARESQPSHAMALARGIEGQAVALTLSRHA
;
A
#
# COMPACT_ATOMS: atom_id res chain seq x y z
N MET A 1 -14.26 -3.67 8.61
CA MET A 1 -13.40 -4.12 9.73
C MET A 1 -13.98 -3.78 11.09
N ARG A 2 -13.95 -2.50 11.52
CA ARG A 2 -14.39 -2.12 12.88
C ARG A 2 -15.88 -2.43 13.14
N ALA A 3 -16.76 -2.22 12.15
CA ALA A 3 -18.17 -2.59 12.23
C ALA A 3 -18.35 -4.10 12.53
N VAL A 4 -17.71 -4.96 11.73
CA VAL A 4 -17.73 -6.42 11.95
C VAL A 4 -17.15 -6.80 13.30
N ARG A 5 -15.97 -6.27 13.68
CA ARG A 5 -15.35 -6.56 14.99
C ARG A 5 -16.20 -6.14 16.19
N ARG A 6 -17.06 -5.13 16.04
CA ARG A 6 -17.95 -4.62 17.10
C ARG A 6 -19.31 -5.34 17.13
N GLY A 7 -19.61 -6.16 16.12
CA GLY A 7 -20.93 -6.76 15.93
C GLY A 7 -21.97 -5.80 15.36
N ASP A 8 -21.56 -4.66 14.79
CA ASP A 8 -22.46 -3.70 14.14
C ASP A 8 -22.93 -4.20 12.75
N ALA A 9 -22.20 -5.16 12.16
CA ALA A 9 -22.53 -5.78 10.88
C ALA A 9 -21.91 -7.19 10.79
N ASP A 10 -22.67 -8.17 10.31
CA ASP A 10 -22.15 -9.52 10.07
C ASP A 10 -21.28 -9.58 8.80
N VAL A 11 -21.67 -8.80 7.79
CA VAL A 11 -21.02 -8.69 6.48
C VAL A 11 -20.88 -7.21 6.11
N ALA A 12 -19.74 -6.83 5.56
CA ALA A 12 -19.50 -5.50 5.02
C ALA A 12 -18.79 -5.57 3.67
N ILE A 13 -19.34 -4.89 2.66
CA ILE A 13 -18.62 -4.60 1.42
C ILE A 13 -17.85 -3.31 1.65
N ALA A 14 -16.52 -3.38 1.56
CA ALA A 14 -15.64 -2.25 1.82
C ALA A 14 -14.59 -2.12 0.73
N GLY A 15 -14.26 -0.90 0.33
CA GLY A 15 -13.25 -0.65 -0.67
C GLY A 15 -13.28 0.78 -1.16
N GLY A 16 -12.82 0.98 -2.39
CA GLY A 16 -12.78 2.30 -3.01
C GLY A 16 -12.79 2.20 -4.53
N TYR A 17 -13.19 3.30 -5.15
CA TYR A 17 -13.22 3.51 -6.59
C TYR A 17 -12.74 4.92 -6.88
N ASP A 18 -12.09 5.12 -8.01
CA ASP A 18 -11.86 6.44 -8.56
C ASP A 18 -11.74 6.39 -10.08
N ASP A 19 -12.02 7.53 -10.72
CA ASP A 19 -11.70 7.81 -12.12
C ASP A 19 -10.95 9.16 -12.16
N ALA A 20 -9.65 9.05 -11.89
CA ALA A 20 -8.75 10.19 -11.87
C ALA A 20 -8.17 10.52 -13.26
N THR A 21 -8.66 9.87 -14.32
CA THR A 21 -8.13 10.01 -15.69
C THR A 21 -8.83 11.11 -16.49
N SER A 22 -9.87 11.73 -15.90
CA SER A 22 -10.53 12.88 -16.51
C SER A 22 -9.56 14.05 -16.71
N TRP A 23 -9.81 14.86 -17.75
CA TRP A 23 -9.02 16.05 -18.06
C TRP A 23 -8.92 17.01 -16.87
N TRP A 24 -10.01 17.17 -16.10
CA TRP A 24 -10.02 18.02 -14.92
C TRP A 24 -9.07 17.47 -13.85
N SER A 25 -9.22 16.18 -13.50
CA SER A 25 -8.42 15.53 -12.44
C SER A 25 -6.93 15.57 -12.76
N MET A 26 -6.58 15.23 -14.01
CA MET A 26 -5.19 15.29 -14.46
C MET A 26 -4.62 16.71 -14.42
N THR A 27 -5.41 17.72 -14.80
CA THR A 27 -4.96 19.13 -14.74
C THR A 27 -4.66 19.57 -13.30
N LEU A 28 -5.48 19.18 -12.33
CA LEU A 28 -5.20 19.50 -10.92
C LEU A 28 -3.94 18.77 -10.44
N LEU A 29 -3.82 17.47 -10.71
CA LEU A 29 -2.67 16.68 -10.26
C LEU A 29 -1.36 17.19 -10.87
N ASP A 30 -1.38 17.63 -12.14
CA ASP A 30 -0.24 18.28 -12.80
C ASP A 30 0.15 19.59 -12.11
N ARG A 31 -0.85 20.44 -11.81
CA ARG A 31 -0.63 21.69 -11.07
C ARG A 31 -0.07 21.48 -9.67
N LEU A 32 -0.38 20.36 -9.04
CA LEU A 32 0.16 19.94 -7.74
C LEU A 32 1.55 19.29 -7.84
N GLY A 33 2.07 19.07 -9.06
CA GLY A 33 3.36 18.41 -9.29
C GLY A 33 3.37 16.93 -8.93
N LEU A 34 2.21 16.27 -8.99
CA LEU A 34 2.05 14.85 -8.63
C LEU A 34 2.22 13.93 -9.84
N LEU A 35 2.09 14.46 -11.06
CA LEU A 35 2.21 13.68 -12.29
C LEU A 35 3.66 13.61 -12.78
N THR A 36 4.04 12.46 -13.32
CA THR A 36 5.27 12.38 -14.11
C THR A 36 5.17 13.24 -15.36
N THR A 37 6.26 13.91 -15.69
CA THR A 37 6.37 14.73 -16.92
C THR A 37 7.04 13.95 -18.07
N ARG A 38 7.45 12.69 -17.81
CA ARG A 38 8.18 11.83 -18.75
C ARG A 38 7.26 11.10 -19.72
N ASN A 39 6.53 11.87 -20.54
CA ASN A 39 5.68 11.34 -21.60
C ASN A 39 6.44 10.47 -22.61
N ASP A 40 7.75 10.68 -22.75
CA ASP A 40 8.67 9.91 -23.61
C ASP A 40 8.83 8.44 -23.17
N ARG A 41 8.48 8.10 -21.93
CA ARG A 41 8.73 6.77 -21.36
C ARG A 41 7.58 5.77 -21.52
N GLY A 42 6.42 6.20 -22.01
CA GLY A 42 5.24 5.34 -22.14
C GLY A 42 4.94 4.57 -20.85
N HIS A 43 4.82 3.24 -20.95
CA HIS A 43 4.59 2.36 -19.79
C HIS A 43 5.67 2.43 -18.69
N GLY A 44 6.88 2.90 -19.03
CA GLY A 44 7.97 3.05 -18.08
C GLY A 44 7.93 4.34 -17.24
N ALA A 45 6.93 5.21 -17.43
CA ALA A 45 6.91 6.53 -16.81
C ALA A 45 6.59 6.46 -15.29
N TYR A 46 5.68 5.59 -14.87
CA TYR A 46 5.39 5.38 -13.44
C TYR A 46 6.37 4.36 -12.85
N ARG A 47 7.31 4.86 -12.04
CA ARG A 47 8.47 4.11 -11.53
C ARG A 47 8.78 4.42 -10.05
N PRO A 48 7.92 4.00 -9.11
CA PRO A 48 8.13 4.29 -7.70
C PRO A 48 9.46 3.74 -7.20
N TYR A 49 10.09 4.49 -6.30
CA TYR A 49 11.40 4.23 -5.70
C TYR A 49 12.62 4.25 -6.64
N ASP A 50 12.41 4.38 -7.96
CA ASP A 50 13.49 4.51 -8.93
C ASP A 50 14.14 5.90 -8.83
N ARG A 51 15.46 5.99 -8.99
CA ARG A 51 16.21 7.26 -8.97
C ARG A 51 15.71 8.23 -10.04
N GLY A 52 15.21 7.71 -11.16
CA GLY A 52 14.69 8.48 -12.28
C GLY A 52 13.22 8.90 -12.16
N ARG A 53 12.56 8.71 -11.01
CA ARG A 53 11.14 9.08 -10.80
C ARG A 53 10.94 10.59 -10.67
N ASP A 54 9.82 11.07 -11.17
CA ASP A 54 9.41 12.48 -11.11
C ASP A 54 7.92 12.69 -10.84
N GLY A 55 7.16 11.62 -10.61
CA GLY A 55 5.72 11.67 -10.32
C GLY A 55 5.04 10.34 -10.60
N GLY A 56 3.75 10.27 -10.30
CA GLY A 56 2.89 9.12 -10.58
C GLY A 56 2.12 9.27 -11.89
N LEU A 57 1.37 8.22 -12.24
CA LEU A 57 0.33 8.27 -13.28
C LEU A 57 -1.02 7.92 -12.65
N PRO A 58 -2.10 8.69 -12.88
CA PRO A 58 -3.42 8.33 -12.42
C PRO A 58 -3.91 7.09 -13.17
N GLY A 59 -4.70 6.28 -12.50
CA GLY A 59 -5.48 5.21 -13.10
C GLY A 59 -6.94 5.32 -12.71
N GLU A 60 -7.76 4.47 -13.29
CA GLU A 60 -9.18 4.34 -13.01
C GLU A 60 -9.51 2.91 -12.59
N GLY A 61 -10.49 2.75 -11.71
CA GLY A 61 -10.96 1.43 -11.30
C GLY A 61 -11.41 1.35 -9.84
N ALA A 62 -11.93 0.17 -9.50
CA ALA A 62 -12.40 -0.14 -8.16
C ALA A 62 -11.69 -1.36 -7.59
N ALA A 63 -11.52 -1.37 -6.27
CA ALA A 63 -11.20 -2.56 -5.52
C ALA A 63 -12.18 -2.67 -4.35
N LEU A 64 -12.86 -3.81 -4.23
CA LEU A 64 -13.84 -4.09 -3.19
C LEU A 64 -13.47 -5.40 -2.51
N LEU A 65 -13.60 -5.42 -1.18
CA LEU A 65 -13.42 -6.58 -0.32
C LEU A 65 -14.74 -6.89 0.37
N VAL A 66 -15.07 -8.17 0.47
CA VAL A 66 -16.16 -8.66 1.33
C VAL A 66 -15.54 -9.05 2.65
N LEU A 67 -15.96 -8.37 3.72
CA LEU A 67 -15.49 -8.60 5.08
C LEU A 67 -16.60 -9.25 5.87
N GLU A 68 -16.29 -10.34 6.57
CA GLU A 68 -17.26 -11.10 7.37
C GLU A 68 -16.66 -11.45 8.73
N GLU A 69 -17.52 -11.78 9.68
CA GLU A 69 -17.11 -12.44 10.92
C GLU A 69 -16.54 -13.83 10.59
N LYS A 70 -15.45 -14.21 11.25
CA LYS A 70 -14.65 -15.39 10.90
C LYS A 70 -15.42 -16.69 11.10
N GLN A 71 -16.12 -16.85 12.23
CA GLN A 71 -16.89 -18.06 12.50
C GLN A 71 -18.06 -18.19 11.51
N ALA A 72 -18.78 -17.11 11.22
CA ALA A 72 -19.85 -17.11 10.22
C ALA A 72 -19.35 -17.51 8.82
N ALA A 73 -18.17 -17.01 8.42
CA ALA A 73 -17.54 -17.41 7.15
C ALA A 73 -17.15 -18.90 7.14
N LEU A 74 -16.62 -19.43 8.25
CA LEU A 74 -16.28 -20.85 8.39
C LEU A 74 -17.52 -21.76 8.36
N ASP A 75 -18.57 -21.40 9.08
CA ASP A 75 -19.80 -22.19 9.21
C ASP A 75 -20.49 -22.40 7.86
N ARG A 76 -20.41 -21.40 6.96
CA ARG A 76 -20.95 -21.49 5.60
C ARG A 76 -19.96 -22.03 4.56
N GLY A 77 -18.76 -22.44 4.97
CA GLY A 77 -17.71 -22.95 4.07
C GLY A 77 -17.18 -21.91 3.09
N ALA A 78 -17.13 -20.64 3.48
CA ALA A 78 -16.65 -19.56 2.64
C ALA A 78 -15.15 -19.70 2.32
N ARG A 79 -14.73 -19.24 1.14
CA ARG A 79 -13.31 -19.06 0.85
C ARG A 79 -12.79 -17.85 1.64
N ILE A 80 -11.78 -18.07 2.46
CA ILE A 80 -11.08 -17.02 3.21
C ILE A 80 -9.74 -16.75 2.53
N TYR A 81 -9.55 -15.53 2.03
CA TYR A 81 -8.29 -15.10 1.41
C TYR A 81 -7.24 -14.71 2.44
N ALA A 82 -7.65 -13.95 3.46
CA ALA A 82 -6.83 -13.52 4.58
C ALA A 82 -7.72 -13.04 5.73
N GLU A 83 -7.16 -12.99 6.94
CA GLU A 83 -7.76 -12.35 8.10
C GLU A 83 -7.26 -10.91 8.21
N LEU A 84 -8.15 -9.92 8.36
CA LEU A 84 -7.77 -8.53 8.60
C LEU A 84 -7.46 -8.35 10.11
N SER A 85 -6.20 -8.52 10.46
CA SER A 85 -5.71 -8.64 11.84
C SER A 85 -5.35 -7.32 12.50
N GLY A 86 -4.99 -6.28 11.74
CA GLY A 86 -4.59 -4.98 12.32
C GLY A 86 -5.00 -3.77 11.49
N TYR A 87 -5.18 -2.65 12.16
CA TYR A 87 -5.39 -1.34 11.55
C TYR A 87 -4.65 -0.26 12.34
N GLY A 88 -3.95 0.60 11.61
CA GLY A 88 -3.38 1.83 12.15
C GLY A 88 -3.56 3.00 11.19
N ALA A 89 -3.71 4.19 11.78
CA ALA A 89 -3.78 5.43 11.04
C ALA A 89 -2.93 6.51 11.70
N GLY A 90 -2.47 7.45 10.88
CA GLY A 90 -1.71 8.62 11.26
C GLY A 90 -1.92 9.76 10.27
N HIS A 91 -1.32 10.89 10.61
CA HIS A 91 -1.38 12.11 9.81
C HIS A 91 -0.06 12.87 9.89
N ASP A 92 0.41 13.44 8.78
CA ASP A 92 1.69 14.14 8.69
C ASP A 92 1.64 15.61 9.18
N ALA A 93 0.45 16.21 9.29
CA ALA A 93 0.22 17.58 9.78
C ALA A 93 1.07 18.63 9.04
N ARG A 94 1.12 18.53 7.71
CA ARG A 94 1.85 19.41 6.79
C ARG A 94 0.85 20.06 5.83
N THR A 95 1.25 21.17 5.19
CA THR A 95 0.44 21.79 4.13
C THR A 95 0.41 20.88 2.90
N PRO A 96 -0.77 20.47 2.40
CA PRO A 96 -0.88 19.65 1.20
C PRO A 96 -0.29 20.35 -0.05
N PRO A 97 0.27 19.61 -1.03
CA PRO A 97 0.43 18.15 -1.08
C PRO A 97 1.74 17.67 -0.44
N ALA A 98 2.39 18.48 0.40
CA ALA A 98 3.71 18.14 0.95
C ALA A 98 3.61 16.95 1.92
N ALA A 99 4.34 15.88 1.61
CA ALA A 99 4.53 14.75 2.53
C ALA A 99 5.58 15.10 3.60
N ASP A 100 5.49 14.48 4.78
CA ASP A 100 6.57 14.59 5.77
C ASP A 100 7.82 13.84 5.26
N PRO A 101 9.01 14.49 5.12
CA PRO A 101 10.22 13.81 4.67
C PRO A 101 10.63 12.63 5.54
N GLU A 102 10.24 12.64 6.82
CA GLU A 102 10.49 11.54 7.76
C GLU A 102 9.32 10.52 7.81
N GLY A 103 8.21 10.80 7.14
CA GLY A 103 7.03 9.93 7.07
C GLY A 103 6.44 9.56 8.44
N ARG A 104 6.47 10.49 9.41
CA ARG A 104 6.10 10.19 10.81
C ARG A 104 4.63 9.76 10.97
N GLY A 105 3.72 10.32 10.17
CA GLY A 105 2.31 9.88 10.14
C GLY A 105 2.19 8.42 9.75
N LEU A 106 2.86 8.02 8.67
CA LEU A 106 2.90 6.63 8.22
C LEU A 106 3.62 5.72 9.22
N ALA A 107 4.75 6.13 9.80
CA ALA A 107 5.45 5.32 10.80
C ALA A 107 4.56 5.03 12.03
N ARG A 108 3.73 6.00 12.45
CA ARG A 108 2.72 5.79 13.49
C ARG A 108 1.62 4.82 13.05
N ALA A 109 1.14 4.94 11.81
CA ALA A 109 0.14 4.03 11.26
C ALA A 109 0.65 2.59 11.24
N VAL A 110 1.88 2.35 10.76
CA VAL A 110 2.52 1.03 10.72
C VAL A 110 2.63 0.41 12.12
N ARG A 111 3.19 1.13 13.09
CA ARG A 111 3.32 0.63 14.47
C ARG A 111 1.95 0.29 15.08
N ARG A 112 0.97 1.20 14.96
CA ARG A 112 -0.39 0.96 15.47
C ARG A 112 -1.07 -0.25 14.82
N SER A 113 -0.82 -0.49 13.54
CA SER A 113 -1.36 -1.64 12.83
C SER A 113 -0.74 -2.96 13.31
N LEU A 114 0.57 -2.97 13.58
CA LEU A 114 1.26 -4.11 14.21
C LEU A 114 0.76 -4.34 15.64
N ASP A 115 0.62 -3.27 16.44
CA ASP A 115 0.10 -3.35 17.81
C ASP A 115 -1.34 -3.88 17.86
N ASP A 116 -2.24 -3.39 16.99
CA ASP A 116 -3.64 -3.88 16.89
C ASP A 116 -3.70 -5.35 16.44
N ALA A 117 -2.72 -5.80 15.63
CA ALA A 117 -2.55 -7.20 15.23
C ALA A 117 -1.79 -8.06 16.25
N ARG A 118 -1.16 -7.45 17.27
CA ARG A 118 -0.26 -8.10 18.24
C ARG A 118 0.93 -8.82 17.59
N LEU A 119 1.53 -8.19 16.59
CA LEU A 119 2.69 -8.70 15.86
C LEU A 119 3.93 -7.84 16.09
N ALA A 120 5.09 -8.47 16.07
CA ALA A 120 6.38 -7.79 15.97
C ALA A 120 6.68 -7.40 14.51
N ALA A 121 7.64 -6.49 14.31
CA ALA A 121 8.08 -6.12 12.97
C ALA A 121 8.68 -7.32 12.20
N ASP A 122 9.35 -8.24 12.90
CA ASP A 122 9.96 -9.44 12.33
C ASP A 122 8.94 -10.49 11.87
N ASP A 123 7.68 -10.41 12.32
CA ASP A 123 6.62 -11.32 11.88
C ASP A 123 6.11 -10.95 10.46
N LEU A 124 6.40 -9.73 10.00
CA LEU A 124 5.88 -9.23 8.74
C LEU A 124 6.61 -9.88 7.55
N GLY A 125 5.85 -10.55 6.67
CA GLY A 125 6.41 -11.26 5.52
C GLY A 125 6.30 -10.52 4.19
N TYR A 126 5.56 -9.40 4.14
CA TYR A 126 5.37 -8.61 2.91
C TYR A 126 4.74 -7.24 3.20
N VAL A 127 5.13 -6.22 2.44
CA VAL A 127 4.49 -4.90 2.39
C VAL A 127 4.04 -4.58 0.96
N ALA A 128 2.72 -4.44 0.78
CA ALA A 128 2.11 -3.79 -0.38
C ALA A 128 2.12 -2.28 -0.14
N ALA A 129 3.12 -1.61 -0.68
CA ALA A 129 3.42 -0.21 -0.39
C ALA A 129 2.54 0.79 -1.15
N ASP A 130 2.54 2.04 -0.71
CA ASP A 130 1.86 3.15 -1.39
C ASP A 130 2.56 3.45 -2.72
N GLY A 131 3.84 3.85 -2.70
CA GLY A 131 4.63 4.06 -3.93
C GLY A 131 4.01 5.09 -4.87
N SER A 132 4.01 6.35 -4.43
CA SER A 132 3.44 7.48 -5.18
C SER A 132 4.18 7.79 -6.49
N GLY A 133 5.46 7.42 -6.60
CA GLY A 133 6.33 7.83 -7.72
C GLY A 133 6.90 9.24 -7.57
N THR A 134 6.45 10.00 -6.57
CA THR A 134 7.02 11.31 -6.26
C THR A 134 8.32 11.15 -5.46
N ARG A 135 9.25 12.11 -5.61
CA ARG A 135 10.54 12.05 -4.91
C ARG A 135 10.38 12.04 -3.39
N LEU A 136 9.61 12.99 -2.89
CA LEU A 136 9.36 13.17 -1.46
C LEU A 136 8.46 12.07 -0.90
N GLY A 137 7.41 11.69 -1.62
CA GLY A 137 6.47 10.66 -1.18
C GLY A 137 7.16 9.32 -0.98
N ASP A 138 7.95 8.86 -1.94
CA ASP A 138 8.59 7.54 -1.87
C ASP A 138 9.74 7.51 -0.86
N ALA A 139 10.52 8.59 -0.78
CA ALA A 139 11.58 8.71 0.23
C ALA A 139 11.01 8.77 1.66
N GLY A 140 9.90 9.51 1.86
CA GLY A 140 9.21 9.58 3.13
C GLY A 140 8.56 8.24 3.53
N GLU A 141 8.04 7.48 2.57
CA GLU A 141 7.54 6.12 2.83
C GLU A 141 8.67 5.17 3.26
N ALA A 142 9.81 5.22 2.58
CA ALA A 142 10.97 4.42 2.96
C ALA A 142 11.51 4.81 4.35
N ALA A 143 11.56 6.11 4.66
CA ALA A 143 11.92 6.59 5.99
C ALA A 143 10.94 6.09 7.06
N ALA A 144 9.63 6.13 6.78
CA ALA A 144 8.59 5.64 7.68
C ALA A 144 8.75 4.16 7.99
N LEU A 145 8.98 3.33 6.96
CA LEU A 145 9.17 1.89 7.09
C LEU A 145 10.45 1.57 7.88
N ARG A 146 11.56 2.24 7.60
CA ARG A 146 12.79 2.08 8.39
C ARG A 146 12.57 2.45 9.85
N ALA A 147 11.86 3.54 10.12
CA ALA A 147 11.58 3.99 11.48
C ALA A 147 10.63 3.04 12.24
N ALA A 148 9.65 2.45 11.55
CA ALA A 148 8.64 1.60 12.17
C ALA A 148 9.08 0.14 12.30
N LEU A 149 9.80 -0.40 11.32
CA LEU A 149 10.22 -1.80 11.27
C LEU A 149 11.65 -2.03 11.80
N GLY A 150 12.46 -0.97 11.92
CA GLY A 150 13.83 -1.10 12.40
C GLY A 150 14.66 -2.05 11.51
N PRO A 151 15.46 -2.96 12.08
CA PRO A 151 16.25 -3.92 11.31
C PRO A 151 15.43 -4.83 10.37
N ALA A 152 14.19 -5.16 10.74
CA ALA A 152 13.30 -6.02 9.95
C ALA A 152 13.07 -5.48 8.53
N VAL A 153 13.12 -4.17 8.33
CA VAL A 153 12.94 -3.52 7.01
C VAL A 153 13.86 -4.07 5.92
N ARG A 154 14.99 -4.68 6.31
CA ARG A 154 15.98 -5.29 5.39
C ARG A 154 15.57 -6.67 4.89
N SER A 155 14.78 -7.40 5.65
CA SER A 155 14.29 -8.73 5.28
C SER A 155 12.89 -8.67 4.66
N VAL A 156 12.04 -7.74 5.11
CA VAL A 156 10.64 -7.66 4.65
C VAL A 156 10.56 -7.26 3.16
N PRO A 157 10.04 -8.14 2.29
CA PRO A 157 9.73 -7.82 0.89
C PRO A 157 8.80 -6.61 0.76
N VAL A 158 9.14 -5.63 -0.09
CA VAL A 158 8.29 -4.46 -0.38
C VAL A 158 8.01 -4.40 -1.87
N SER A 159 6.76 -4.19 -2.27
CA SER A 159 6.42 -3.92 -3.67
C SER A 159 5.31 -2.88 -3.83
N CYS A 160 5.23 -2.27 -5.02
CA CYS A 160 4.15 -1.38 -5.42
C CYS A 160 3.58 -1.86 -6.77
N VAL A 161 2.25 -2.02 -6.83
CA VAL A 161 1.53 -2.47 -8.03
C VAL A 161 0.97 -1.33 -8.89
N LYS A 162 1.15 -0.08 -8.46
CA LYS A 162 0.62 1.09 -9.19
C LYS A 162 1.25 1.29 -10.58
N PRO A 163 2.51 0.89 -10.87
CA PRO A 163 3.01 0.87 -12.24
C PRO A 163 2.21 0.00 -13.22
N GLN A 164 1.53 -1.03 -12.71
CA GLN A 164 0.71 -1.96 -13.50
C GLN A 164 -0.70 -1.42 -13.76
N THR A 165 -1.25 -0.66 -12.80
CA THR A 165 -2.68 -0.28 -12.77
C THR A 165 -2.92 1.23 -12.90
N GLY A 166 -1.87 2.04 -12.79
CA GLY A 166 -2.01 3.45 -12.44
C GLY A 166 -2.37 3.64 -10.96
N HIS A 167 -2.31 4.88 -10.49
CA HIS A 167 -2.71 5.27 -9.15
C HIS A 167 -4.22 5.49 -9.10
N LEU A 168 -4.94 4.53 -8.52
CA LEU A 168 -6.41 4.54 -8.43
C LEU A 168 -6.97 5.51 -7.37
N VAL A 169 -6.19 6.47 -6.89
CA VAL A 169 -6.58 7.47 -5.87
C VAL A 169 -7.43 6.85 -4.73
N GLY A 170 -8.74 7.08 -4.67
CA GLY A 170 -9.65 6.53 -3.65
C GLY A 170 -9.71 4.99 -3.62
N GLY A 171 -9.50 4.33 -4.76
CA GLY A 171 -9.39 2.87 -4.86
C GLY A 171 -8.01 2.29 -4.51
N GLY A 172 -6.97 3.12 -4.42
CA GLY A 172 -5.58 2.65 -4.29
C GLY A 172 -5.30 1.87 -3.01
N GLY A 173 -5.86 2.31 -1.88
CA GLY A 173 -5.69 1.59 -0.60
C GLY A 173 -6.40 0.23 -0.58
N ALA A 174 -7.60 0.17 -1.16
CA ALA A 174 -8.34 -1.08 -1.28
C ALA A 174 -7.65 -2.06 -2.24
N LEU A 175 -7.06 -1.57 -3.33
CA LEU A 175 -6.24 -2.37 -4.24
C LEU A 175 -5.03 -2.97 -3.51
N ASN A 176 -4.30 -2.15 -2.73
CA ASN A 176 -3.16 -2.62 -1.95
C ASN A 176 -3.57 -3.70 -0.92
N ALA A 177 -4.74 -3.55 -0.28
CA ALA A 177 -5.29 -4.56 0.62
C ALA A 177 -5.66 -5.87 -0.10
N ALA A 178 -6.28 -5.78 -1.28
CA ALA A 178 -6.61 -6.94 -2.10
C ALA A 178 -5.33 -7.68 -2.56
N VAL A 179 -4.30 -6.94 -2.98
CA VAL A 179 -3.00 -7.51 -3.36
C VAL A 179 -2.33 -8.20 -2.18
N ALA A 180 -2.33 -7.59 -1.00
CA ALA A 180 -1.78 -8.22 0.20
C ALA A 180 -2.52 -9.52 0.57
N ALA A 181 -3.86 -9.53 0.48
CA ALA A 181 -4.66 -10.73 0.71
C ALA A 181 -4.36 -11.83 -0.32
N LEU A 182 -4.25 -11.50 -1.60
CA LEU A 182 -3.91 -12.44 -2.66
C LEU A 182 -2.47 -12.96 -2.54
N ALA A 183 -1.53 -12.12 -2.10
CA ALA A 183 -0.16 -12.54 -1.87
C ALA A 183 -0.05 -13.57 -0.73
N LEU A 184 -0.84 -13.38 0.33
CA LEU A 184 -0.99 -14.39 1.38
C LEU A 184 -1.61 -15.66 0.79
N TYR A 185 -2.77 -15.55 0.13
CA TYR A 185 -3.50 -16.71 -0.39
C TYR A 185 -2.69 -17.55 -1.39
N HIS A 186 -2.03 -16.91 -2.35
CA HIS A 186 -1.25 -17.61 -3.40
C HIS A 186 0.20 -17.89 -3.00
N GLY A 187 0.70 -17.31 -1.90
CA GLY A 187 2.07 -17.50 -1.45
C GLY A 187 3.14 -16.83 -2.34
N SER A 188 2.74 -15.84 -3.14
CA SER A 188 3.61 -15.12 -4.07
C SER A 188 3.39 -13.61 -3.96
N VAL A 189 4.47 -12.84 -3.93
CA VAL A 189 4.43 -11.38 -3.86
C VAL A 189 4.75 -10.76 -5.23
N PRO A 190 3.99 -9.75 -5.70
CA PRO A 190 4.24 -9.12 -6.98
C PRO A 190 5.52 -8.29 -6.98
N ALA A 191 6.06 -8.02 -8.17
CA ALA A 191 7.17 -7.08 -8.33
C ALA A 191 6.69 -5.65 -8.53
N THR A 192 7.53 -4.70 -8.11
CA THR A 192 7.47 -3.31 -8.58
C THR A 192 8.04 -3.25 -9.99
N LEU A 193 7.19 -2.96 -10.99
CA LEU A 193 7.68 -2.71 -12.35
C LEU A 193 8.40 -1.36 -12.45
N ASN A 194 9.23 -1.22 -13.48
CA ASN A 194 9.97 0.00 -13.83
C ASN A 194 10.99 0.48 -12.77
N LEU A 195 11.33 -0.37 -11.80
CA LEU A 195 12.36 -0.11 -10.80
C LEU A 195 13.71 -0.71 -11.25
N ASP A 196 14.43 0.05 -12.07
CA ASP A 196 15.68 -0.36 -12.70
C ASP A 196 16.90 0.08 -11.88
N ASP A 197 16.81 1.24 -11.25
CA ASP A 197 17.88 1.87 -10.50
C ASP A 197 17.35 2.45 -9.19
N PRO A 198 17.28 1.62 -8.12
CA PRO A 198 16.72 2.04 -6.85
C PRO A 198 17.44 3.25 -6.25
N ASP A 199 16.65 4.25 -5.83
CA ASP A 199 17.16 5.42 -5.16
C ASP A 199 17.72 5.04 -3.77
N PRO A 200 18.96 5.42 -3.41
CA PRO A 200 19.51 5.19 -2.07
C PRO A 200 18.67 5.79 -0.93
N ALA A 201 17.86 6.83 -1.17
CA ALA A 201 16.92 7.35 -0.18
C ALA A 201 15.77 6.35 0.12
N CYS A 202 15.46 5.50 -0.86
CA CYS A 202 14.41 4.48 -0.84
C CYS A 202 14.98 3.08 -0.55
N ASP A 203 16.02 3.00 0.27
CA ASP A 203 16.72 1.77 0.63
C ASP A 203 15.83 0.81 1.46
N LEU A 204 15.17 -0.11 0.75
CA LEU A 204 14.22 -1.15 1.21
C LEU A 204 14.48 -2.45 0.42
N ASN A 205 13.98 -3.58 0.90
CA ASN A 205 14.03 -4.86 0.18
C ASN A 205 12.95 -4.95 -0.91
N HIS A 206 13.15 -4.23 -2.01
CA HIS A 206 12.20 -4.17 -3.14
C HIS A 206 12.12 -5.51 -3.89
N VAL A 207 10.90 -5.96 -4.19
CA VAL A 207 10.65 -7.04 -5.15
C VAL A 207 10.71 -6.44 -6.55
N ARG A 208 11.67 -6.86 -7.37
CA ARG A 208 11.98 -6.26 -8.68
C ARG A 208 11.92 -7.30 -9.80
N GLY A 209 11.60 -6.85 -11.01
CA GLY A 209 11.56 -7.70 -12.20
C GLY A 209 10.31 -8.56 -12.25
N SER A 210 10.32 -9.69 -11.53
CA SER A 210 9.22 -10.67 -11.54
C SER A 210 8.70 -10.95 -10.13
N ALA A 211 7.46 -11.47 -10.06
CA ALA A 211 6.90 -11.94 -8.80
C ALA A 211 7.82 -12.97 -8.12
N ARG A 212 7.79 -13.01 -6.79
CA ARG A 212 8.62 -13.88 -5.96
C ARG A 212 7.73 -14.77 -5.09
N GLU A 213 7.94 -16.08 -5.15
CA GLU A 213 7.36 -17.00 -4.17
C GLU A 213 8.00 -16.75 -2.80
N SER A 214 7.19 -16.56 -1.76
CA SER A 214 7.68 -16.28 -0.41
C SER A 214 6.77 -16.73 0.72
N GLN A 215 5.57 -17.25 0.42
CA GLN A 215 4.61 -17.79 1.39
C GLN A 215 4.50 -16.97 2.69
N PRO A 216 4.23 -15.66 2.62
CA PRO A 216 4.20 -14.83 3.83
C PRO A 216 3.10 -15.30 4.79
N SER A 217 3.35 -15.22 6.10
CA SER A 217 2.33 -15.44 7.13
C SER A 217 1.52 -14.18 7.40
N HIS A 218 2.16 -13.01 7.29
CA HIS A 218 1.56 -11.71 7.50
C HIS A 218 1.98 -10.75 6.39
N ALA A 219 1.04 -9.92 5.95
CA ALA A 219 1.27 -8.87 4.97
C ALA A 219 0.69 -7.55 5.46
N MET A 220 1.27 -6.43 5.01
CA MET A 220 0.78 -5.10 5.33
C MET A 220 0.45 -4.34 4.05
N ALA A 221 -0.73 -3.73 4.00
CA ALA A 221 -1.12 -2.82 2.93
C ALA A 221 -1.07 -1.37 3.41
N LEU A 222 -0.38 -0.52 2.67
CA LEU A 222 -0.24 0.90 2.97
C LEU A 222 -1.11 1.73 2.03
N ALA A 223 -1.57 2.88 2.52
CA ALA A 223 -2.24 3.89 1.70
C ALA A 223 -1.94 5.27 2.26
N ARG A 224 -1.73 6.26 1.39
CA ARG A 224 -1.60 7.66 1.80
C ARG A 224 -2.46 8.59 0.96
N GLY A 225 -2.92 9.66 1.60
CA GLY A 225 -3.64 10.75 0.97
C GLY A 225 -2.76 11.99 0.80
N ILE A 226 -3.08 12.82 -0.18
CA ILE A 226 -2.36 14.06 -0.49
C ILE A 226 -2.41 15.08 0.65
N GLU A 227 -3.39 14.97 1.55
CA GLU A 227 -3.49 15.87 2.70
C GLU A 227 -2.71 15.36 3.92
N GLY A 228 -1.92 14.30 3.75
CA GLY A 228 -1.10 13.72 4.80
C GLY A 228 -1.78 12.62 5.59
N GLN A 229 -2.96 12.13 5.18
CA GLN A 229 -3.54 10.91 5.74
C GLN A 229 -2.60 9.73 5.47
N ALA A 230 -2.37 8.88 6.46
CA ALA A 230 -1.61 7.64 6.29
C ALA A 230 -2.32 6.49 7.00
N VAL A 231 -2.47 5.36 6.32
CA VAL A 231 -3.14 4.16 6.82
C VAL A 231 -2.27 2.94 6.57
N ALA A 232 -2.26 2.03 7.54
CA ALA A 232 -1.71 0.70 7.42
C ALA A 232 -2.76 -0.33 7.83
N LEU A 233 -2.88 -1.40 7.05
CA LEU A 233 -3.71 -2.57 7.34
C LEU A 233 -2.81 -3.80 7.42
N THR A 234 -2.90 -4.55 8.51
CA THR A 234 -2.22 -5.83 8.66
C THR A 234 -3.20 -6.96 8.32
N LEU A 235 -2.75 -7.88 7.46
CA LEU A 235 -3.48 -9.07 7.06
C LEU A 235 -2.66 -10.31 7.44
N SER A 236 -3.34 -11.36 7.89
CA SER A 236 -2.74 -12.64 8.27
C SER A 236 -3.26 -13.76 7.38
N ARG A 237 -2.41 -14.72 7.04
CA ARG A 237 -2.81 -15.95 6.36
C ARG A 237 -3.84 -16.68 7.22
N HIS A 238 -4.91 -17.14 6.59
CA HIS A 238 -5.83 -18.07 7.23
C HIS A 238 -5.21 -19.47 7.18
N ALA A 239 -5.09 -20.10 8.35
CA ALA A 239 -4.60 -21.47 8.53
C ALA A 239 -5.74 -22.47 8.39
#